data_AF-A0A222ETQ6-F1
#
_entry.id   AF-A0A222ETQ6-F1
#
_cell.length_a   1.000
_cell.length_b   1.000
_cell.length_c   1.000
_cell.angle_alpha   90.00
_cell.angle_beta   90.00
_cell.angle_gamma   90.00
#
_symmetry.space_group_name_H-M   'P 1'
#
loop_
_entity.id
_entity.type
_entity.pdbx_description
1 polymer ?
#
loop_
_entity_poly.entity_id
_entity_poly.type
_entity_poly.pdbx_seq_one_letter_code
_entity_poly.pdbx_strand_id
1 'polypeptide(L)'
;MALASPCIGVCRLDPAQRFCTGCGRTLREIGDWPEASEARQREILAAAAPRAAAALAGDSLPQITATTPLDTRECEPRPRMENRLRQG
;
A
#
# COMPACT_ATOMS: atom_id res chain seq x y z
N MET A 1 17.22 21.11 15.42
CA MET A 1 15.74 20.95 15.42
C MET A 1 15.42 19.95 14.32
N ALA A 2 14.45 19.04 14.41
CA ALA A 2 14.11 18.17 13.27
C ALA A 2 12.99 18.81 12.44
N LEU A 3 13.12 18.82 11.12
CA LEU A 3 12.04 19.27 10.22
C LEU A 3 10.89 18.28 10.24
N ALA A 4 9.67 18.79 10.04
CA ALA A 4 8.49 17.95 9.93
C ALA A 4 8.65 16.97 8.75
N SER A 5 8.44 15.68 9.01
CA SER A 5 8.49 14.66 7.98
C SER A 5 7.33 14.85 7.00
N PRO A 6 7.57 14.85 5.68
CA PRO A 6 6.53 15.02 4.65
C PRO A 6 5.72 13.72 4.44
N CYS A 7 5.74 12.80 5.40
CA CYS A 7 5.15 11.48 5.26
C CYS A 7 3.63 11.58 5.40
N ILE A 8 2.89 11.16 4.37
CA ILE A 8 1.41 11.12 4.38
C ILE A 8 0.84 9.83 4.99
N GLY A 9 1.68 9.00 5.64
CA GLY A 9 1.27 7.71 6.23
C GLY A 9 1.01 6.59 5.22
N VAL A 10 1.12 6.86 3.91
CA VAL A 10 0.97 5.88 2.85
C VAL A 10 2.36 5.52 2.31
N CYS A 11 2.91 4.38 2.76
CA CYS A 11 4.15 3.85 2.24
C CYS A 11 3.87 2.88 1.10
N ARG A 12 3.94 3.37 -0.14
CA ARG A 12 3.88 2.54 -1.35
C ARG A 12 5.18 2.72 -2.10
N LEU A 13 6.01 1.69 -2.07
CA LEU A 13 7.24 1.66 -2.84
C LEU A 13 6.97 1.04 -4.19
N ASP A 14 7.28 1.77 -5.24
CA ASP A 14 7.22 1.21 -6.58
C ASP A 14 8.55 0.47 -6.88
N PRO A 15 8.49 -0.82 -7.27
CA PRO A 15 9.69 -1.63 -7.51
C PRO A 15 10.50 -1.17 -8.74
N ALA A 16 9.90 -0.42 -9.67
CA ALA A 16 10.58 0.15 -10.82
C ALA A 16 11.20 1.53 -10.51
N GLN A 17 10.50 2.36 -9.73
CA GLN A 17 10.87 3.75 -9.48
C GLN A 17 11.81 3.90 -8.26
N ARG A 18 11.89 2.90 -7.38
CA ARG A 18 12.77 2.88 -6.18
C ARG A 18 12.55 4.05 -5.21
N PHE A 19 11.40 4.71 -5.27
CA PHE A 19 10.96 5.73 -4.32
C PHE A 19 9.51 5.51 -3.89
N CYS A 20 9.14 6.11 -2.77
CA CYS A 20 7.79 6.08 -2.23
C CYS A 20 6.88 7.00 -3.05
N THR A 21 5.80 6.47 -3.61
CA THR A 21 4.87 7.25 -4.43
C THR A 21 4.06 8.28 -3.63
N GLY A 22 3.92 8.07 -2.31
CA GLY A 22 3.20 8.99 -1.43
C GLY A 22 4.02 10.22 -1.00
N CYS A 23 5.29 10.03 -0.65
CA CYS A 23 6.15 11.13 -0.15
C CYS A 23 7.34 11.48 -1.07
N GLY A 24 7.51 10.78 -2.19
CA GLY A 24 8.58 11.02 -3.18
C GLY A 24 9.99 10.65 -2.72
N ARG A 25 10.18 10.17 -1.49
CA ARG A 25 11.49 9.80 -0.93
C ARG A 25 11.87 8.36 -1.26
N THR A 26 13.15 8.11 -1.48
CA THR A 26 13.76 6.78 -1.62
C THR A 26 13.90 6.08 -0.28
N LEU A 27 14.06 4.75 -0.28
CA LEU A 27 14.34 3.98 0.95
C LEU A 27 15.56 4.49 1.71
N ARG A 28 16.62 4.87 0.97
CA ARG A 28 17.85 5.43 1.54
C ARG A 28 17.53 6.71 2.31
N GLU A 29 16.81 7.64 1.68
CA GLU A 29 16.42 8.92 2.29
C GLU A 29 15.44 8.75 3.46
N ILE A 30 14.57 7.73 3.42
CA ILE A 30 13.65 7.40 4.52
C ILE A 30 14.43 6.89 5.74
N GLY A 31 15.41 6.01 5.52
CA GLY A 31 16.26 5.48 6.60
C GLY A 31 17.24 6.51 7.16
N ASP A 32 17.74 7.41 6.32
CA ASP A 32 18.65 8.50 6.71
C ASP A 32 17.94 9.63 7.48
N TRP A 33 16.63 9.81 7.26
CA TRP A 33 15.84 10.92 7.83
C TRP A 33 15.96 11.15 9.35
N PRO A 34 15.84 10.13 10.23
CA PRO A 34 15.95 10.32 11.68
C PRO A 34 17.35 10.78 12.12
N GLU A 35 18.39 10.48 11.35
CA GLU A 35 19.79 10.81 11.66
C GLU A 35 20.28 12.04 10.86
N ALA A 36 19.52 12.47 9.85
CA ALA A 36 19.85 13.59 8.98
C ALA A 36 19.77 14.94 9.70
N SER A 37 20.82 15.76 9.52
CA SER A 37 20.83 17.17 9.92
C SER A 37 19.78 17.99 9.16
N GLU A 38 19.38 19.15 9.68
CA GLU A 38 18.39 20.02 9.04
C GLU A 38 18.74 20.42 7.59
N ALA A 39 20.02 20.63 7.30
CA ALA A 39 20.48 20.90 5.93
C ALA A 39 20.19 19.69 5.02
N ARG A 40 20.51 18.49 5.50
CA ARG A 40 20.27 17.23 4.78
C ARG A 40 18.78 16.94 4.61
N GLN A 41 17.97 17.20 5.62
CA GLN A 41 16.52 17.07 5.54
C GLN A 41 15.94 18.03 4.48
N ARG A 42 16.44 19.28 4.38
CA ARG A 42 16.04 20.20 3.30
C ARG A 42 16.42 19.69 1.91
N GLU A 43 17.62 19.13 1.74
CA GLU A 43 18.04 18.53 0.47
C GLU A 43 17.13 17.37 0.08
N ILE A 44 16.81 16.48 1.03
CA ILE A 44 15.91 15.34 0.82
C ILE A 44 14.52 15.84 0.39
N LEU A 45 13.99 16.87 1.04
CA LEU A 45 12.70 17.46 0.69
C LEU A 45 12.70 18.07 -0.71
N ALA A 46 13.75 18.83 -1.05
CA ALA A 46 13.90 19.44 -2.37
C ALA A 46 14.01 18.39 -3.48
N ALA A 47 14.73 17.30 -3.22
CA ALA A 47 14.86 16.18 -4.17
C ALA A 47 13.57 15.33 -4.29
N ALA A 48 12.80 15.21 -3.21
CA ALA A 48 11.56 14.42 -3.18
C ALA A 48 10.37 15.13 -3.85
N ALA A 49 10.30 16.47 -3.79
CA ALA A 49 9.21 17.26 -4.36
C ALA A 49 8.93 16.98 -5.86
N PRO A 50 9.93 17.02 -6.78
CA PRO A 50 9.68 16.72 -8.19
C PRO A 50 9.28 15.25 -8.43
N ARG A 51 9.77 14.32 -7.60
CA ARG A 51 9.42 12.89 -7.69
C ARG A 51 7.99 12.63 -7.26
N ALA A 52 7.56 13.29 -6.19
CA ALA A 52 6.17 13.23 -5.72
C ALA A 52 5.21 13.78 -6.80
N ALA A 53 5.55 14.92 -7.41
CA ALA A 53 4.77 15.49 -8.50
C ALA A 53 4.65 14.54 -9.71
N ALA A 54 5.75 13.87 -10.08
CA ALA A 54 5.75 12.87 -11.15
C ALA A 54 4.92 11.61 -10.78
N ALA A 55 4.97 11.16 -9.53
CA ALA A 55 4.22 9.99 -9.06
C ALA A 55 2.72 10.23 -9.01
N LEU A 56 2.29 11.42 -8.55
CA LEU A 56 0.89 11.84 -8.54
C LEU A 56 0.33 11.95 -9.96
N ALA A 57 1.16 12.30 -10.95
CA ALA A 57 0.77 12.30 -12.35
C ALA A 57 0.63 10.87 -12.93
N GLY A 58 1.31 9.87 -12.35
CA GLY A 58 1.28 8.47 -12.78
C GLY A 58 0.27 7.57 -12.06
N ASP A 59 -0.23 7.98 -10.88
CA ASP A 59 -1.22 7.25 -10.08
C ASP A 59 -2.66 7.60 -10.48
N SER A 60 -2.99 7.60 -11.78
CA SER A 60 -4.39 7.55 -12.21
C SER A 60 -4.83 6.09 -12.34
N LEU A 61 -5.39 5.57 -11.23
CA LEU A 61 -6.33 4.45 -11.11
C LEU A 61 -5.79 3.01 -11.31
N PRO A 62 -5.87 2.13 -10.29
CA PRO A 62 -6.06 0.71 -10.58
C PRO A 62 -7.44 0.55 -11.22
N GLN A 63 -7.45 0.03 -12.45
CA GLN A 63 -8.63 -0.38 -13.20
C GLN A 63 -9.32 -1.53 -12.45
N ILE A 64 -10.03 -1.26 -11.36
CA ILE A 64 -10.92 -2.24 -10.71
C ILE A 64 -12.22 -2.39 -11.51
N THR A 65 -12.10 -2.78 -12.78
CA THR A 65 -13.22 -3.20 -13.61
C THR A 65 -13.07 -4.68 -13.91
N ALA A 66 -13.17 -5.50 -12.87
CA ALA A 66 -13.45 -6.92 -13.04
C ALA A 66 -14.59 -7.27 -12.09
N THR A 67 -15.79 -6.98 -12.58
CA THR A 67 -17.08 -7.51 -12.15
C THR A 67 -17.06 -9.03 -12.30
N THR A 68 -16.35 -9.74 -11.43
CA THR A 68 -16.63 -11.17 -11.26
C THR A 68 -17.81 -11.23 -10.31
N PRO A 69 -19.03 -11.63 -10.75
CA PRO A 69 -20.05 -12.00 -9.79
C PRO A 69 -19.43 -13.08 -8.90
N LEU A 70 -19.39 -12.81 -7.59
CA LEU A 70 -19.06 -13.80 -6.59
C LEU A 70 -20.01 -14.96 -6.81
N ASP A 71 -19.52 -15.97 -7.51
CA ASP A 71 -20.19 -17.19 -7.88
C ASP A 71 -20.70 -17.83 -6.59
N THR A 72 -21.97 -17.58 -6.31
CA THR A 72 -22.69 -18.04 -5.13
C THR A 72 -23.03 -19.51 -5.37
N ARG A 73 -22.00 -20.34 -5.45
CA ARG A 73 -22.16 -21.79 -5.47
C ARG A 73 -22.23 -22.28 -4.03
N GLU A 74 -23.47 -22.18 -3.53
CA GLU A 74 -24.10 -23.12 -2.61
C GLU A 74 -23.33 -23.42 -1.32
N CYS A 75 -23.54 -22.55 -0.33
CA CYS A 75 -23.58 -22.97 1.06
C CYS A 75 -24.86 -23.80 1.28
N GLU A 76 -24.89 -25.06 0.85
CA GLU A 76 -25.97 -25.99 1.19
C GLU A 76 -25.91 -26.32 2.70
N PRO A 77 -26.96 -26.02 3.49
CA PRO A 77 -27.00 -26.44 4.89
C PRO A 77 -27.12 -27.97 4.95
N ARG A 78 -26.13 -28.63 5.55
CA ARG A 78 -26.11 -30.08 5.79
C ARG A 78 -27.46 -30.54 6.39
N PRO A 79 -28.18 -31.50 5.80
CA PRO A 79 -29.37 -32.04 6.43
C PRO A 79 -29.03 -32.78 7.73
N ARG A 80 -29.86 -32.55 8.73
CA ARG A 80 -29.84 -33.08 10.09
C ARG A 80 -29.77 -34.62 10.08
N MET A 81 -28.82 -35.14 10.84
CA MET A 81 -28.51 -36.56 11.00
C MET A 81 -29.63 -37.29 11.76
N GLU A 82 -30.61 -37.85 11.06
CA GLU A 82 -31.61 -38.78 11.63
C GLU A 82 -31.79 -40.01 10.72
N ASN A 83 -30.75 -40.86 10.59
CA ASN A 83 -30.95 -42.28 10.25
C ASN A 83 -29.67 -43.11 10.49
N ARG A 84 -29.27 -43.28 11.74
CA ARG A 84 -28.33 -44.33 12.15
C ARG A 84 -28.79 -44.84 13.49
N LEU A 85 -29.63 -45.88 13.49
CA LEU A 85 -29.80 -46.92 14.53
C LEU A 85 -31.02 -47.82 14.17
N ARG A 86 -31.08 -48.30 12.92
CA ARG A 86 -31.70 -49.60 12.59
C ARG A 86 -30.57 -50.59 12.35
N GLN A 87 -29.92 -51.02 13.42
CA GLN A 87 -29.02 -52.18 13.45
C GLN A 87 -29.29 -52.93 14.75
N GLY A 88 -29.65 -54.21 14.67
CA GLY A 88 -29.71 -55.15 15.80
C GLY A 88 -31.11 -55.61 16.14
#